data_AF-A0A5M3YY18-F1
#
_entry.id   AF-A0A5M3YY18-F1
#
_cell.length_a   1.000
_cell.length_b   1.000
_cell.length_c   1.000
_cell.angle_alpha   90.00
_cell.angle_beta   90.00
_cell.angle_gamma   90.00
#
_symmetry.space_group_name_H-M   'P 1'
#
loop_
_entity.id
_entity.type
_entity.pdbx_description
1 polymer ?
#
loop_
_entity_poly.entity_id
_entity_poly.type
_entity_poly.pdbx_seq_one_letter_code
_entity_poly.pdbx_strand_id
1 'polypeptide(L)'
;MHLFVSIALTALASTVSAATFDWDCTNALGTCQNYCFYAQCRGGAGQQFTYDADKSKRPDRRKESGCSKTPCSDSSLSYSKFGNSCDEFPFASTKEGGSGARLRCVDSTENSSEGGQLSAFYGTINDGDKFGITIENWKGASYCEDNPTCTNDGGEFFLDPTGNFVDGKRSIAGRGLMLDPGSSTPAAQLRTVKTEDGGEHLVIAEDGANPLKAGDEIWSARRNATLKIVD
;
A
#
# COMPACT_ATOMS: atom_id res chain seq x y z
N MET A 1 50.50 -34.88 -18.01
CA MET A 1 49.03 -35.02 -17.95
C MET A 1 48.57 -34.26 -16.71
N HIS A 2 48.21 -32.99 -16.85
CA HIS A 2 47.71 -32.17 -15.74
C HIS A 2 46.22 -31.95 -15.96
N LEU A 3 45.42 -32.58 -15.12
CA LEU A 3 43.96 -32.51 -15.14
C LEU A 3 43.54 -31.24 -14.39
N PHE A 4 43.09 -30.21 -15.11
CA PHE A 4 42.46 -29.05 -14.50
C PHE A 4 41.00 -29.39 -14.22
N VAL A 5 40.66 -29.59 -12.95
CA VAL A 5 39.26 -29.70 -12.49
C VAL A 5 38.75 -28.29 -12.23
N SER A 6 38.00 -27.74 -13.19
CA SER A 6 37.26 -26.49 -12.98
C SER A 6 36.03 -26.78 -12.12
N ILE A 7 36.09 -26.39 -10.84
CA ILE A 7 34.92 -26.38 -9.97
C ILE A 7 34.07 -25.17 -10.37
N ALA A 8 33.00 -25.40 -11.12
CA ALA A 8 31.98 -24.39 -11.39
C ALA A 8 31.20 -24.14 -10.09
N LEU A 9 31.47 -23.02 -9.44
CA LEU A 9 30.72 -22.55 -8.28
C LEU A 9 29.38 -21.99 -8.78
N THR A 10 28.35 -22.83 -8.87
CA THR A 10 26.98 -22.36 -9.08
C THR A 10 26.51 -21.65 -7.82
N ALA A 11 26.62 -20.32 -7.80
CA ALA A 11 25.92 -19.50 -6.83
C ALA A 11 24.42 -19.71 -7.05
N LEU A 12 23.79 -20.52 -6.19
CA LEU A 12 22.35 -20.55 -6.02
C LEU A 12 21.97 -19.18 -5.44
N ALA A 13 21.62 -18.23 -6.31
CA ALA A 13 20.92 -17.03 -5.89
C ALA A 13 19.57 -17.49 -5.32
N SER A 14 19.48 -17.59 -4.00
CA SER A 14 18.21 -17.76 -3.30
C SER A 14 17.41 -16.48 -3.53
N THR A 15 16.60 -16.46 -4.59
CA THR A 15 15.57 -15.45 -4.77
C THR A 15 14.53 -15.75 -3.70
N VAL A 16 14.67 -15.13 -2.52
CA VAL A 16 13.55 -15.06 -1.58
C VAL A 16 12.47 -14.27 -2.31
N SER A 17 11.44 -14.96 -2.79
CA SER A 17 10.25 -14.28 -3.30
C SER A 17 9.72 -13.41 -2.16
N ALA A 18 9.64 -12.10 -2.38
CA ALA A 18 9.02 -11.23 -1.41
C ALA A 18 7.57 -11.68 -1.19
N ALA A 19 7.13 -11.68 0.07
CA ALA A 19 5.74 -11.99 0.37
C ALA A 19 4.82 -10.99 -0.34
N THR A 20 3.62 -11.40 -0.72
CA THR A 20 2.64 -10.49 -1.32
C THR A 20 1.33 -10.61 -0.57
N PHE A 21 0.87 -9.48 -0.04
CA PHE A 21 -0.42 -9.37 0.63
C PHE A 21 -1.51 -9.11 -0.40
N ASP A 22 -2.48 -10.00 -0.51
CA ASP A 22 -3.67 -9.78 -1.33
C ASP A 22 -4.85 -9.38 -0.45
N TRP A 23 -5.28 -8.13 -0.64
CA TRP A 23 -6.31 -7.47 0.16
C TRP A 23 -7.67 -7.49 -0.54
N ASP A 24 -8.68 -8.05 0.14
CA ASP A 24 -10.06 -8.01 -0.30
C ASP A 24 -10.75 -6.68 0.06
N CYS A 25 -11.06 -5.89 -0.98
CA CYS A 25 -11.70 -4.59 -0.85
C CYS A 25 -13.21 -4.66 -0.54
N THR A 26 -13.84 -5.85 -0.52
CA THR A 26 -15.30 -6.00 -0.39
C THR A 26 -15.90 -5.23 0.80
N ASN A 27 -15.22 -5.23 1.94
CA ASN A 27 -15.63 -4.50 3.14
C ASN A 27 -14.57 -3.45 3.53
N ALA A 28 -13.82 -2.94 2.56
CA ALA A 28 -12.66 -2.08 2.77
C ALA A 28 -12.46 -1.15 1.55
N LEU A 29 -13.55 -0.65 0.96
CA LEU A 29 -13.48 0.14 -0.28
C LEU A 29 -12.80 1.49 -0.07
N GLY A 30 -13.10 2.20 1.01
CA GLY A 30 -12.51 3.50 1.34
C GLY A 30 -11.02 3.41 1.64
N THR A 31 -10.56 2.32 2.23
CA THR A 31 -9.13 2.08 2.49
C THR A 31 -8.41 1.69 1.19
N CYS A 32 -9.03 0.85 0.34
CA CYS A 32 -8.51 0.58 -1.01
C CYS A 32 -8.44 1.86 -1.88
N GLN A 33 -9.44 2.74 -1.76
CA GLN A 33 -9.45 4.05 -2.41
C GLN A 33 -8.22 4.88 -2.05
N ASN A 34 -7.90 5.00 -0.76
CA ASN A 34 -6.72 5.73 -0.27
C ASN A 34 -5.44 5.12 -0.82
N TYR A 35 -5.34 3.80 -0.81
CA TYR A 35 -4.14 3.12 -1.24
C TYR A 35 -3.91 3.24 -2.76
N CYS A 36 -4.95 3.07 -3.58
CA CYS A 36 -4.84 3.26 -5.01
C CYS A 36 -4.53 4.72 -5.39
N PHE A 37 -5.03 5.71 -4.63
CA PHE A 37 -4.60 7.10 -4.81
C PHE A 37 -3.10 7.27 -4.53
N TYR A 38 -2.58 6.66 -3.46
CA TYR A 38 -1.15 6.68 -3.16
C TYR A 38 -0.34 6.08 -4.32
N ALA A 39 -0.73 4.89 -4.78
CA ALA A 39 0.00 4.17 -5.83
C ALA A 39 -0.08 4.88 -7.19
N GLN A 40 -1.28 5.14 -7.69
CA GLN A 40 -1.48 5.67 -9.04
C GLN A 40 -1.18 7.18 -9.14
N CYS A 41 -1.45 7.95 -8.09
CA CYS A 41 -1.47 9.41 -8.17
C CYS A 41 -0.39 10.11 -7.34
N ARG A 42 0.39 9.38 -6.54
CA ARG A 42 1.45 9.95 -5.68
C ARG A 42 2.80 9.25 -5.83
N GLY A 43 2.99 8.48 -6.91
CA GLY A 43 4.25 7.81 -7.20
C GLY A 43 4.56 6.63 -6.28
N GLY A 44 3.52 6.06 -5.66
CA GLY A 44 3.64 4.88 -4.80
C GLY A 44 3.74 3.56 -5.56
N ALA A 45 3.39 3.53 -6.85
CA ALA A 45 3.46 2.32 -7.66
C ALA A 45 4.89 1.75 -7.71
N GLY A 46 5.02 0.43 -7.58
CA GLY A 46 6.30 -0.28 -7.64
C GLY A 46 7.17 -0.16 -6.39
N GLN A 47 6.61 0.29 -5.26
CA GLN A 47 7.27 0.25 -3.96
C GLN A 47 6.94 -1.05 -3.23
N GLN A 48 7.88 -1.54 -2.42
CA GLN A 48 7.62 -2.58 -1.43
C GLN A 48 7.64 -1.98 -0.04
N PHE A 49 6.96 -2.65 0.89
CA PHE A 49 6.90 -2.24 2.28
C PHE A 49 7.64 -3.20 3.17
N THR A 50 8.26 -2.68 4.22
CA THR A 50 9.02 -3.48 5.17
C THR A 50 8.19 -3.64 6.44
N TYR A 51 7.80 -4.87 6.77
CA TYR A 51 7.06 -5.13 8.00
C TYR A 51 7.91 -4.77 9.23
N ASP A 52 7.29 -4.06 10.16
CA ASP A 52 7.84 -3.76 11.48
C ASP A 52 6.94 -4.38 12.55
N ALA A 53 7.45 -5.46 13.15
CA ALA A 53 6.77 -6.20 14.20
C ALA A 53 6.79 -5.46 15.55
N ASP A 54 7.62 -4.42 15.72
CA ASP A 54 7.68 -3.62 16.93
C ASP A 54 6.42 -2.74 17.07
N LYS A 55 5.42 -3.30 17.76
CA LYS A 55 4.15 -2.62 18.04
C LYS A 55 4.34 -1.30 18.81
N SER A 56 5.46 -1.10 19.50
CA SER A 56 5.74 0.15 20.21
C SER A 56 6.00 1.33 19.29
N LYS A 57 6.39 1.08 18.02
CA LYS A 57 6.59 2.14 17.01
C LYS A 57 5.30 2.63 16.37
N ARG A 58 4.24 1.82 16.39
CA ARG A 58 2.98 2.13 15.72
C ARG A 58 2.30 3.41 16.25
N PRO A 59 2.23 3.66 17.58
CA PRO A 59 1.69 4.92 18.09
C PRO A 59 2.48 6.16 17.64
N ASP A 60 3.81 6.07 17.59
CA ASP A 60 4.66 7.18 17.12
C ASP A 60 4.40 7.46 15.64
N ARG A 61 4.35 6.42 14.79
CA ARG A 61 4.00 6.58 13.38
C ARG A 61 2.60 7.17 13.18
N ARG A 62 1.60 6.76 13.96
CA ARG A 62 0.24 7.36 13.91
C ARG A 62 0.21 8.83 14.32
N LYS A 63 1.09 9.21 15.25
CA LYS A 63 1.26 10.60 15.65
C LYS A 63 1.93 11.42 14.54
N GLU A 64 2.96 10.85 13.92
CA GLU A 64 3.71 11.48 12.82
C GLU A 64 2.89 11.58 11.53
N SER A 65 2.07 10.58 11.21
CA SER A 65 1.13 10.61 10.08
C SER A 65 0.04 11.66 10.27
N GLY A 66 -0.39 11.84 11.52
CA GLY A 66 -1.44 12.78 11.93
C GLY A 66 -2.74 12.09 12.33
N CYS A 67 -2.89 10.78 12.18
CA CYS A 67 -4.10 10.07 12.60
C CYS A 67 -4.40 10.22 14.10
N SER A 68 -3.37 10.30 14.96
CA SER A 68 -3.58 10.54 16.41
C SER A 68 -4.15 11.92 16.75
N LYS A 69 -4.22 12.85 15.78
CA LYS A 69 -4.93 14.14 15.95
C LYS A 69 -6.43 14.04 15.65
N THR A 70 -6.93 12.84 15.37
CA THR A 70 -8.36 12.53 15.16
C THR A 70 -9.03 13.38 14.07
N PRO A 71 -8.46 13.52 12.86
CA PRO A 71 -9.01 14.37 11.79
C PRO A 71 -10.43 13.96 11.39
N CYS A 72 -10.77 12.68 11.52
CA CYS A 72 -12.07 12.13 11.11
C CYS A 72 -13.18 12.37 12.14
N SER A 73 -12.84 12.88 13.33
CA SER A 73 -13.83 13.31 14.33
C SER A 73 -13.98 14.83 14.39
N ASP A 74 -13.12 15.58 13.70
CA ASP A 74 -13.18 17.03 13.61
C ASP A 74 -14.10 17.45 12.46
N SER A 75 -15.35 17.83 12.80
CA SER A 75 -16.34 18.26 11.82
C SER A 75 -16.01 19.57 11.09
N SER A 76 -14.97 20.30 11.52
CA SER A 76 -14.48 21.49 10.80
C SER A 76 -13.61 21.12 9.60
N LEU A 77 -13.08 19.90 9.56
CA LEU A 77 -12.31 19.37 8.45
C LEU A 77 -13.23 18.71 7.43
N SER A 78 -13.06 19.04 6.15
CA SER A 78 -13.89 18.46 5.09
C SER A 78 -13.72 16.95 4.91
N TYR A 79 -12.67 16.36 5.49
CA TYR A 79 -12.35 14.94 5.39
C TYR A 79 -13.30 14.08 6.23
N SER A 80 -13.83 14.60 7.34
CA SER A 80 -14.69 13.84 8.26
C SER A 80 -16.01 13.38 7.63
N LYS A 81 -16.39 13.93 6.46
CA LYS A 81 -17.58 13.50 5.70
C LYS A 81 -17.42 12.13 5.06
N PHE A 82 -16.18 11.64 4.88
CA PHE A 82 -15.91 10.35 4.25
C PHE A 82 -15.94 9.19 5.24
N GLY A 83 -15.85 9.49 6.54
CA GLY A 83 -15.91 8.49 7.59
C GLY A 83 -15.41 9.00 8.93
N ASN A 84 -15.47 8.13 9.93
CA ASN A 84 -15.16 8.44 11.32
C ASN A 84 -13.84 7.83 11.80
N SER A 85 -13.16 7.04 10.97
CA SER A 85 -11.87 6.42 11.26
C SER A 85 -10.79 6.92 10.33
N CYS A 86 -9.59 7.12 10.84
CA CYS A 86 -8.43 7.55 10.05
C CYS A 86 -7.71 6.32 9.51
N ASP A 87 -7.76 6.14 8.19
CA ASP A 87 -6.89 5.23 7.44
C ASP A 87 -5.58 5.95 7.10
N GLU A 88 -4.45 5.21 7.11
CA GLU A 88 -3.12 5.73 6.85
C GLU A 88 -2.31 4.79 5.95
N PHE A 89 -1.78 5.35 4.86
CA PHE A 89 -0.91 4.64 3.94
C PHE A 89 0.36 5.44 3.59
N PRO A 90 1.58 4.89 3.74
CA PRO A 90 1.90 3.53 4.19
C PRO A 90 1.53 3.27 5.66
N PHE A 91 1.22 2.01 5.98
CA PHE A 91 0.69 1.62 7.29
C PHE A 91 1.67 1.91 8.44
N ALA A 92 1.18 2.26 9.63
CA ALA A 92 2.03 2.38 10.82
C ALA A 92 2.76 1.08 11.22
N SER A 93 2.33 -0.07 10.70
CA SER A 93 2.99 -1.37 10.84
C SER A 93 4.15 -1.60 9.86
N THR A 94 4.51 -0.62 9.03
CA THR A 94 5.66 -0.70 8.12
C THR A 94 6.73 0.33 8.50
N LYS A 95 7.96 0.14 8.03
CA LYS A 95 9.05 1.12 8.23
C LYS A 95 8.83 2.41 7.44
N GLU A 96 8.06 2.33 6.35
CA GLU A 96 7.73 3.43 5.45
C GLU A 96 6.54 4.27 5.96
N GLY A 97 5.79 3.78 6.95
CA GLY A 97 4.69 4.51 7.56
C GLY A 97 5.14 5.65 8.47
N GLY A 98 4.20 6.54 8.81
CA GLY A 98 4.44 7.70 9.66
C GLY A 98 4.39 9.02 8.91
N SER A 99 5.39 9.88 9.13
CA SER A 99 5.44 11.23 8.55
C SER A 99 5.25 11.21 7.03
N GLY A 100 4.26 11.97 6.54
CA GLY A 100 3.96 12.10 5.11
C GLY A 100 3.07 10.99 4.52
N ALA A 101 2.59 10.05 5.36
CA ALA A 101 1.55 9.11 4.95
C ALA A 101 0.30 9.84 4.43
N ARG A 102 -0.34 9.22 3.44
CA ARG A 102 -1.64 9.64 2.92
C ARG A 102 -2.73 9.11 3.80
N LEU A 103 -3.58 10.02 4.21
CA LEU A 103 -4.69 9.76 5.09
C LEU A 103 -5.98 9.86 4.31
N ARG A 104 -6.95 9.03 4.68
CA ARG A 104 -8.34 9.16 4.29
C ARG A 104 -9.22 8.86 5.48
N CYS A 105 -10.31 9.61 5.63
CA CYS A 105 -11.34 9.22 6.58
C CYS A 105 -12.22 8.16 5.94
N VAL A 106 -12.41 7.04 6.63
CA VAL A 106 -13.17 5.88 6.17
C VAL A 106 -14.15 5.44 7.25
N ASP A 107 -15.12 4.61 6.91
CA ASP A 107 -15.98 4.01 7.91
C ASP A 107 -15.14 3.11 8.84
N SER A 108 -15.38 3.21 10.15
CA SER A 108 -14.67 2.40 11.14
C SER A 108 -14.77 0.89 10.92
N THR A 109 -15.85 0.40 10.30
CA THR A 109 -16.01 -1.00 9.94
C THR A 109 -15.07 -1.41 8.80
N GLU A 110 -14.84 -0.51 7.84
CA GLU A 110 -13.88 -0.73 6.75
C GLU A 110 -12.45 -0.79 7.26
N ASN A 111 -12.07 0.20 8.09
CA ASN A 111 -10.75 0.25 8.73
C ASN A 111 -10.49 -0.97 9.63
N SER A 112 -11.55 -1.50 10.25
CA SER A 112 -11.46 -2.73 11.06
C SER A 112 -11.30 -3.98 10.19
N SER A 113 -11.96 -4.03 9.03
CA SER A 113 -11.81 -5.12 8.06
C SER A 113 -10.38 -5.20 7.55
N GLU A 114 -9.84 -4.08 7.08
CA GLU A 114 -8.43 -3.94 6.68
C GLU A 114 -7.49 -4.43 7.78
N GLY A 115 -7.64 -3.89 8.99
CA GLY A 115 -6.76 -4.22 10.12
C GLY A 115 -6.78 -5.72 10.45
N GLY A 116 -7.93 -6.37 10.30
CA GLY A 116 -8.07 -7.82 10.46
C GLY A 116 -7.30 -8.60 9.39
N GLN A 117 -7.46 -8.21 8.12
CA GLN A 117 -6.76 -8.83 6.98
C GLN A 117 -5.24 -8.68 7.09
N LEU A 118 -4.76 -7.46 7.39
CA LEU A 118 -3.33 -7.19 7.64
C LEU A 118 -2.80 -7.98 8.83
N SER A 119 -3.55 -8.08 9.93
CA SER A 119 -3.11 -8.85 11.09
C SER A 119 -2.96 -10.34 10.78
N ALA A 120 -3.82 -10.90 9.92
CA ALA A 120 -3.72 -12.29 9.49
C ALA A 120 -2.51 -12.48 8.56
N PHE A 121 -2.29 -11.57 7.61
CA PHE A 121 -1.09 -11.58 6.76
C PHE A 121 0.20 -11.48 7.59
N TYR A 122 0.27 -10.59 8.58
CA TYR A 122 1.45 -10.46 9.45
C TYR A 122 1.75 -11.72 10.29
N GLY A 123 0.81 -12.66 10.39
CA GLY A 123 1.06 -13.97 10.98
C GLY A 123 1.89 -14.90 10.08
N THR A 124 2.10 -14.55 8.81
CA THR A 124 2.80 -15.37 7.81
C THR A 124 4.18 -14.85 7.43
N ILE A 125 4.55 -13.66 7.89
CA ILE A 125 5.84 -13.01 7.62
C ILE A 125 6.57 -12.62 8.91
N ASN A 126 7.88 -12.40 8.82
CA ASN A 126 8.75 -12.02 9.92
C ASN A 126 9.03 -10.52 9.94
N ASP A 127 9.51 -10.03 11.09
CA ASP A 127 10.03 -8.67 11.21
C ASP A 127 11.11 -8.40 10.16
N GLY A 128 11.02 -7.26 9.47
CA GLY A 128 11.96 -6.87 8.43
C GLY A 128 11.71 -7.50 7.06
N ASP A 129 10.77 -8.43 6.92
CA ASP A 129 10.39 -8.95 5.61
C ASP A 129 9.80 -7.83 4.74
N LYS A 130 10.19 -7.83 3.47
CA LYS A 130 9.60 -6.97 2.45
C LYS A 130 8.39 -7.66 1.85
N PHE A 131 7.34 -6.88 1.60
CA PHE A 131 6.15 -7.38 0.93
C PHE A 131 5.60 -6.43 -0.13
N GLY A 132 5.04 -7.01 -1.19
CA GLY A 132 4.18 -6.34 -2.16
C GLY A 132 2.72 -6.38 -1.72
N ILE A 133 1.86 -5.66 -2.43
CA ILE A 133 0.42 -5.64 -2.19
C ILE A 133 -0.33 -5.76 -3.51
N THR A 134 -1.25 -6.71 -3.56
CA THR A 134 -2.32 -6.78 -4.54
C THR A 134 -3.66 -6.52 -3.87
N ILE A 135 -4.67 -6.15 -4.65
CA ILE A 135 -6.05 -6.04 -4.15
C ILE A 135 -6.99 -6.84 -5.04
N GLU A 136 -8.07 -7.36 -4.46
CA GLU A 136 -9.21 -7.94 -5.18
C GLU A 136 -10.51 -7.20 -4.82
N ASN A 137 -11.55 -7.38 -5.65
CA ASN A 137 -12.89 -6.79 -5.41
C ASN A 137 -12.90 -5.26 -5.27
N TRP A 138 -12.00 -4.54 -5.97
CA TRP A 138 -11.83 -3.09 -5.85
C TRP A 138 -12.87 -2.24 -6.60
N LYS A 139 -13.83 -2.87 -7.27
CA LYS A 139 -14.83 -2.17 -8.07
C LYS A 139 -15.59 -1.15 -7.22
N GLY A 140 -15.57 0.11 -7.67
CA GLY A 140 -16.16 1.23 -6.93
C GLY A 140 -15.16 2.06 -6.14
N ALA A 141 -13.93 1.57 -5.97
CA ALA A 141 -12.80 2.41 -5.57
C ALA A 141 -12.23 3.09 -6.82
N SER A 142 -12.70 4.30 -7.13
CA SER A 142 -12.41 5.02 -8.39
C SER A 142 -10.93 5.25 -8.68
N TYR A 143 -10.07 5.32 -7.65
CA TYR A 143 -8.63 5.42 -7.87
C TYR A 143 -7.96 4.09 -8.22
N CYS A 144 -8.64 2.96 -8.04
CA CYS A 144 -8.18 1.63 -8.43
C CYS A 144 -8.61 1.24 -9.85
N GLU A 145 -9.56 1.96 -10.44
CA GLU A 145 -10.01 1.72 -11.81
C GLU A 145 -8.94 2.12 -12.83
N ASP A 146 -9.10 1.66 -14.07
CA ASP A 146 -8.18 1.99 -15.17
C ASP A 146 -8.15 3.50 -15.45
N ASN A 147 -6.94 4.06 -15.57
CA ASN A 147 -6.69 5.47 -15.90
C ASN A 147 -7.49 6.45 -15.03
N PRO A 148 -7.33 6.40 -13.69
CA PRO A 148 -8.09 7.25 -12.81
C PRO A 148 -7.75 8.71 -13.06
N THR A 149 -8.74 9.59 -12.95
CA THR A 149 -8.46 11.01 -12.87
C THR A 149 -7.81 11.26 -11.51
N CYS A 150 -6.50 11.54 -11.48
CA CYS A 150 -5.76 11.85 -10.24
C CYS A 150 -6.17 13.17 -9.54
N THR A 151 -7.38 13.62 -9.81
CA THR A 151 -8.09 14.65 -9.08
C THR A 151 -8.62 14.05 -7.79
N ASN A 152 -8.09 14.54 -6.67
CA ASN A 152 -8.56 14.21 -5.33
C ASN A 152 -10.05 14.59 -5.14
N ASP A 153 -10.86 13.63 -4.70
CA ASP A 153 -12.32 13.74 -4.46
C ASP A 153 -12.67 14.59 -3.22
N GLY A 154 -11.64 15.02 -2.51
CA GLY A 154 -11.65 15.76 -1.26
C GLY A 154 -11.36 14.91 -0.04
N GLY A 155 -11.14 13.60 -0.19
CA GLY A 155 -11.00 12.65 0.91
C GLY A 155 -9.57 12.25 1.24
N GLU A 156 -8.61 12.38 0.32
CA GLU A 156 -7.20 12.16 0.62
C GLU A 156 -6.54 13.43 1.17
N PHE A 157 -5.75 13.29 2.22
CA PHE A 157 -5.02 14.38 2.87
C PHE A 157 -3.75 13.86 3.53
N PHE A 158 -3.01 14.75 4.18
CA PHE A 158 -1.80 14.41 4.94
C PHE A 158 -1.51 15.50 5.98
N LEU A 159 -0.65 15.19 6.95
CA LEU A 159 -0.10 16.17 7.87
C LEU A 159 1.19 16.78 7.31
N ASP A 160 1.22 18.10 7.12
CA ASP A 160 2.42 18.79 6.66
C ASP A 160 3.46 18.96 7.79
N PRO A 161 4.73 19.31 7.47
CA PRO A 161 5.77 19.51 8.49
C PRO A 161 5.51 20.65 9.48
N THR A 162 4.55 21.54 9.19
CA THR A 162 4.12 22.61 10.10
C THR A 162 3.01 22.14 11.06
N GLY A 163 2.52 20.91 10.89
CA GLY A 163 1.52 20.28 11.72
C GLY A 163 0.08 20.56 11.28
N ASN A 164 -0.13 21.06 10.06
CA ASN A 164 -1.44 21.34 9.48
C ASN A 164 -1.88 20.21 8.55
N PHE A 165 -3.18 19.90 8.56
CA PHE A 165 -3.76 19.00 7.55
C PHE A 165 -3.90 19.73 6.22
N VAL A 166 -3.49 19.06 5.15
CA VAL A 166 -3.51 19.61 3.81
C VAL A 166 -4.12 18.59 2.86
N ASP A 167 -4.99 19.06 1.96
CA ASP A 167 -5.55 18.24 0.90
C ASP A 167 -4.43 17.54 0.14
N GLY A 168 -4.63 16.26 -0.14
CA GLY A 168 -3.74 15.44 -0.96
C GLY A 168 -3.60 15.97 -2.39
N LYS A 169 -4.28 17.07 -2.77
CA LYS A 169 -4.02 17.88 -3.96
C LYS A 169 -2.65 18.56 -3.94
N ARG A 170 -2.12 18.93 -2.77
CA ARG A 170 -0.84 19.63 -2.60
C ARG A 170 0.26 18.63 -2.28
N SER A 171 1.42 18.74 -2.93
CA SER A 171 2.57 17.91 -2.58
C SER A 171 3.18 18.35 -1.23
N ILE A 172 3.71 17.39 -0.47
CA ILE A 172 4.72 17.69 0.55
C ILE A 172 6.05 17.66 -0.18
N ALA A 173 6.60 18.83 -0.50
CA ALA A 173 8.01 18.92 -0.82
C ALA A 173 8.79 18.89 0.50
N GLY A 174 9.50 17.80 0.77
CA GLY A 174 10.53 17.79 1.81
C GLY A 174 11.65 18.75 1.42
N ARG A 175 11.97 19.68 2.33
CA ARG A 175 13.18 20.53 2.31
C ARG A 175 13.44 21.25 0.96
N GLY A 176 12.78 22.37 0.75
CA GLY A 176 13.16 23.32 -0.29
C GLY A 176 12.16 23.40 -1.42
N LEU A 177 11.95 24.64 -1.84
CA LEU A 177 11.05 25.07 -2.89
C LEU A 177 11.39 24.39 -4.22
N MET A 178 10.68 23.31 -4.56
CA MET A 178 10.45 22.95 -5.94
C MET A 178 8.96 22.64 -6.11
N LEU A 179 8.32 23.42 -6.98
CA LEU A 179 6.94 23.19 -7.41
C LEU A 179 6.94 21.84 -8.15
N ASP A 180 6.31 20.81 -7.56
CA ASP A 180 5.85 19.68 -8.35
C ASP A 180 4.50 20.08 -8.95
N PRO A 181 4.30 19.94 -10.27
CA PRO A 181 3.22 20.60 -10.97
C PRO A 181 1.91 20.02 -10.47
N GLY A 182 1.13 20.86 -9.79
CA GLY A 182 -0.30 20.66 -9.75
C GLY A 182 -0.76 20.43 -11.20
N SER A 183 -1.38 19.28 -11.44
CA SER A 183 -1.71 18.71 -12.75
C SER A 183 -0.51 18.12 -13.51
N SER A 184 -0.63 16.84 -13.92
CA SER A 184 0.09 16.17 -15.02
C SER A 184 1.23 15.17 -14.75
N THR A 185 1.36 14.54 -13.58
CA THR A 185 1.89 13.15 -13.62
C THR A 185 0.76 12.25 -14.10
N PRO A 186 0.89 11.56 -15.26
CA PRO A 186 -0.08 10.55 -15.66
C PRO A 186 -0.25 9.54 -14.52
N ALA A 187 -1.47 9.07 -14.30
CA ALA A 187 -1.71 7.99 -13.37
C ALA A 187 -0.77 6.82 -13.72
N ALA A 188 -0.12 6.25 -12.72
CA ALA A 188 0.66 5.03 -12.94
C ALA A 188 -0.30 3.95 -13.44
N GLN A 189 0.04 3.30 -14.56
CA GLN A 189 -0.74 2.16 -15.03
C GLN A 189 -0.42 0.96 -14.15
N LEU A 190 -1.41 0.53 -13.40
CA LEU A 190 -1.36 -0.72 -12.66
C LEU A 190 -1.76 -1.87 -13.57
N ARG A 191 -1.24 -3.05 -13.30
CA ARG A 191 -1.54 -4.28 -14.04
C ARG A 191 -2.31 -5.23 -13.16
N THR A 192 -3.07 -6.13 -13.77
CA THR A 192 -3.71 -7.24 -13.07
C THR A 192 -2.90 -8.53 -13.22
N VAL A 193 -3.09 -9.44 -12.27
CA VAL A 193 -2.69 -10.85 -12.34
C VAL A 193 -3.88 -11.72 -11.97
N LYS A 194 -3.88 -12.97 -12.44
CA LYS A 194 -4.88 -13.97 -12.07
C LYS A 194 -4.26 -15.06 -11.24
N THR A 195 -5.06 -15.57 -10.31
CA THR A 195 -4.67 -16.71 -9.48
C THR A 195 -5.39 -17.99 -9.87
N GLU A 196 -4.90 -19.11 -9.33
CA GLU A 196 -5.44 -20.45 -9.58
C GLU A 196 -6.91 -20.65 -9.18
N ASP A 197 -7.45 -19.77 -8.33
CA ASP A 197 -8.87 -19.78 -7.96
C ASP A 197 -9.76 -18.94 -8.91
N GLY A 198 -9.16 -18.37 -9.96
CA GLY A 198 -9.81 -17.53 -10.95
C GLY A 198 -9.99 -16.08 -10.51
N GLY A 199 -9.49 -15.69 -9.34
CA GLY A 199 -9.47 -14.31 -8.87
C GLY A 199 -8.62 -13.42 -9.77
N GLU A 200 -9.10 -12.18 -9.97
CA GLU A 200 -8.32 -11.11 -10.60
C GLU A 200 -7.83 -10.17 -9.50
N HIS A 201 -6.54 -9.84 -9.56
CA HIS A 201 -5.84 -9.09 -8.52
C HIS A 201 -5.10 -7.92 -9.15
N LEU A 202 -5.38 -6.69 -8.70
CA LEU A 202 -4.69 -5.50 -9.15
C LEU A 202 -3.38 -5.34 -8.38
N VAL A 203 -2.26 -5.27 -9.09
CA VAL A 203 -0.93 -5.12 -8.48
C VAL A 203 -0.71 -3.66 -8.14
N ILE A 204 -0.74 -3.35 -6.83
CA ILE A 204 -0.57 -1.98 -6.33
C ILE A 204 0.91 -1.70 -5.98
N ALA A 205 1.57 -2.72 -5.44
CA ALA A 205 2.95 -2.66 -4.97
C ALA A 205 3.67 -3.98 -5.25
N GLU A 206 4.84 -3.90 -5.87
CA GLU A 206 5.69 -5.04 -6.14
C GLU A 206 7.17 -4.63 -6.18
N ASP A 207 8.07 -5.62 -6.17
CA ASP A 207 9.48 -5.36 -6.46
C ASP A 207 9.64 -5.00 -7.94
N GLY A 208 9.92 -3.73 -8.25
CA GLY A 208 10.15 -3.30 -9.62
C GLY A 208 11.34 -4.00 -10.31
N ALA A 209 12.28 -4.57 -9.55
CA ALA A 209 13.38 -5.37 -10.10
C ALA A 209 12.99 -6.84 -10.33
N ASN A 210 12.00 -7.35 -9.58
CA ASN A 210 11.49 -8.71 -9.68
C ASN A 210 9.94 -8.74 -9.66
N PRO A 211 9.28 -8.29 -10.74
CA PRO A 211 7.82 -8.24 -10.79
C PRO A 211 7.17 -9.61 -10.60
N LEU A 212 5.95 -9.63 -10.07
CA LEU A 212 5.14 -10.83 -9.91
C LEU A 212 4.86 -11.48 -11.27
N LYS A 213 5.00 -12.80 -11.36
CA LYS A 213 4.84 -13.58 -12.59
C LYS A 213 4.15 -14.91 -12.31
N ALA A 214 3.61 -15.54 -13.35
CA ALA A 214 3.10 -16.91 -13.28
C ALA A 214 4.03 -17.85 -12.48
N GLY A 215 3.43 -18.57 -11.53
CA GLY A 215 4.13 -19.46 -10.61
C GLY A 215 4.51 -18.83 -9.27
N ASP A 216 4.55 -17.51 -9.16
CA ASP A 216 4.72 -16.82 -7.87
C ASP A 216 3.48 -16.99 -6.98
N GLU A 217 3.65 -16.76 -5.69
CA GLU A 217 2.64 -16.97 -4.66
C GLU A 217 2.22 -15.64 -4.01
N ILE A 218 0.92 -15.46 -3.79
CA ILE A 218 0.33 -14.34 -3.04
C ILE A 218 -0.51 -14.88 -1.88
N TRP A 219 -0.54 -14.20 -0.74
CA TRP A 219 -1.38 -14.58 0.38
C TRP A 219 -2.73 -13.85 0.29
N SER A 220 -3.82 -14.57 0.02
CA SER A 220 -5.17 -14.03 -0.11
C SER A 220 -5.86 -13.89 1.24
N ALA A 221 -6.26 -12.67 1.57
CA ALA A 221 -7.05 -12.38 2.75
C ALA A 221 -8.45 -13.02 2.70
N ARG A 222 -9.09 -13.02 1.52
CA ARG A 222 -10.40 -13.66 1.30
C ARG A 222 -10.34 -15.16 1.55
N ARG A 223 -9.27 -15.82 1.12
CA ARG A 223 -9.08 -17.27 1.28
C ARG A 223 -8.42 -17.64 2.59
N ASN A 224 -7.75 -16.68 3.24
CA ASN A 224 -6.84 -16.92 4.36
C ASN A 224 -5.82 -18.02 4.02
N ALA A 225 -5.28 -17.96 2.79
CA ALA A 225 -4.41 -18.99 2.21
C ALA A 225 -3.54 -18.39 1.09
N THR A 226 -2.46 -19.09 0.76
CA THR A 226 -1.62 -18.75 -0.40
C THR A 226 -2.27 -19.24 -1.70
N LEU A 227 -2.23 -18.40 -2.73
CA LEU A 227 -2.66 -18.68 -4.09
C LEU A 227 -1.50 -18.51 -5.05
N LYS A 228 -1.46 -19.37 -6.08
CA LYS A 228 -0.48 -19.26 -7.17
C LYS A 228 -0.98 -18.37 -8.30
N ILE A 229 -0.12 -17.50 -8.82
CA ILE A 229 -0.37 -16.73 -10.05
C ILE A 229 -0.31 -17.65 -11.26
N VAL A 230 -1.26 -17.53 -12.18
CA VAL A 230 -1.40 -18.43 -13.35
C VAL A 230 -1.17 -17.76 -14.71
N ASP A 231 -1.03 -16.44 -14.77
CA ASP A 231 -0.78 -15.67 -16.00
C ASP A 231 0.46 -14.75 -15.94
#